data_AF-A0AAV4ENB6-F1
#
_entry.id   AF-A0AAV4ENB6-F1
#
_cell.length_a   1.000
_cell.length_b   1.000
_cell.length_c   1.000
_cell.angle_alpha   90.00
_cell.angle_beta   90.00
_cell.angle_gamma   90.00
#
_symmetry.space_group_name_H-M   'P 1'
#
loop_
_entity.id
_entity.type
_entity.pdbx_description
1 polymer ?
#
loop_
_entity_poly.entity_id
_entity_poly.type
_entity_poly.pdbx_seq_one_letter_code
_entity_poly.pdbx_strand_id
1 'polypeptide(L)' 'MSGDKPGAGEKVVLAYSGGLDTSTILVWLQEQGYQVIAYLANIGQDEDYEAVKAKAIKFGALK' A
#
# COMPACT_ATOMS: atom_id res chain seq x y z
N MET A 1 -9.08 -22.85 8.58
CA MET A 1 -8.33 -22.97 7.31
C MET A 1 -7.00 -22.25 7.49
N SER A 2 -5.95 -22.97 7.89
CA SER A 2 -4.59 -22.43 7.95
C SER A 2 -3.94 -22.72 6.59
N GLY A 3 -4.31 -21.95 5.58
CA GLY A 3 -3.60 -21.93 4.31
C GLY A 3 -2.44 -20.96 4.45
N ASP A 4 -1.23 -21.38 4.10
CA ASP A 4 -0.06 -20.51 4.11
C ASP A 4 -0.36 -19.24 3.30
N LYS A 5 -0.17 -18.10 3.96
CA LYS A 5 -0.32 -16.79 3.33
C LYS A 5 0.82 -16.62 2.32
N PRO A 6 0.52 -16.31 1.04
CA PRO A 6 1.53 -16.36 -0.02
C PRO A 6 2.68 -15.38 0.22
N GLY A 7 2.45 -14.28 0.93
CA GLY A 7 3.45 -13.24 1.18
C GLY A 7 4.06 -13.24 2.56
N ALA A 8 3.92 -14.31 3.35
CA ALA A 8 4.33 -14.34 4.75
C ALA A 8 5.81 -13.93 4.93
N GLY A 9 6.03 -12.69 5.38
CA GLY A 9 7.37 -12.15 5.63
C GLY A 9 8.04 -11.47 4.43
N GLU A 10 7.41 -11.48 3.25
CA GLU A 10 7.94 -10.82 2.05
C GLU A 10 7.62 -9.32 2.02
N LYS A 11 8.52 -8.54 1.42
CA LYS A 11 8.36 -7.09 1.23
C LYS A 11 7.99 -6.79 -0.20
N VAL A 12 7.00 -5.90 -0.38
CA VAL A 12 6.55 -5.43 -1.70
C VAL A 12 6.49 -3.91 -1.71
N VAL A 13 6.88 -3.32 -2.84
CA VAL A 13 6.70 -1.90 -3.12
C VAL A 13 5.49 -1.74 -4.02
N LEU A 14 4.49 -1.01 -3.56
CA LEU A 14 3.26 -0.72 -4.29
C LEU A 14 3.31 0.70 -4.83
N ALA A 15 3.21 0.88 -6.15
CA ALA A 15 2.91 2.19 -6.73
C ALA A 15 1.51 2.61 -6.29
N TYR A 16 1.43 3.63 -5.45
CA TYR A 16 0.21 4.00 -4.73
C TYR A 16 -0.22 5.41 -5.14
N SER A 17 -1.36 5.51 -5.82
CA SER A 17 -1.95 6.79 -6.24
C SER A 17 -2.92 7.38 -5.22
N GLY A 18 -3.29 6.63 -4.17
CA GLY A 18 -4.33 7.05 -3.24
C GLY A 18 -5.77 6.80 -3.72
N GLY A 19 -5.95 6.31 -4.94
CA GLY A 19 -7.24 5.90 -5.48
C GLY A 19 -7.84 4.68 -4.77
N LEU A 20 -9.09 4.35 -5.11
CA LEU A 20 -9.78 3.17 -4.55
C LEU A 20 -9.01 1.89 -4.83
N ASP A 21 -8.56 1.69 -6.07
CA ASP A 21 -7.90 0.45 -6.50
C ASP A 21 -6.62 0.19 -5.71
N THR A 22 -5.72 1.18 -5.64
CA THR A 22 -4.45 1.04 -4.91
C THR A 22 -4.66 0.95 -3.39
N SER A 23 -5.74 1.55 -2.87
CA SER A 23 -6.12 1.41 -1.45
C SER A 23 -6.59 0.00 -1.12
N THR A 24 -7.43 -0.58 -1.97
CA THR A 24 -7.91 -1.96 -1.81
C THR A 24 -6.75 -2.96 -1.96
N ILE A 25 -5.88 -2.77 -2.95
CA ILE A 25 -4.70 -3.62 -3.17
C ILE A 25 -3.76 -3.60 -1.97
N LEU A 26 -3.51 -2.42 -1.39
CA LEU A 26 -2.67 -2.27 -0.20
C LEU A 26 -3.19 -3.14 0.96
N VAL A 27 -4.48 -3.01 1.29
CA VAL A 27 -5.10 -3.79 2.37
C VAL A 27 -5.06 -5.29 2.06
N TRP A 28 -5.38 -5.67 0.81
CA TRP A 28 -5.37 -7.06 0.40
C TRP A 28 -3.98 -7.71 0.53
N LEU A 29 -2.91 -7.02 0.11
CA LEU A 29 -1.53 -7.50 0.26
C LEU A 29 -1.16 -7.72 1.73
N GLN A 30 -1.58 -6.84 2.63
CA GLN A 30 -1.35 -7.03 4.07
C GLN A 30 -2.11 -8.25 4.61
N GLU A 31 -3.35 -8.47 4.18
CA GLU A 31 -4.12 -9.67 4.55
C GLU A 31 -3.42 -10.95 4.07
N GLN A 32 -2.77 -10.89 2.90
CA GLN A 32 -1.90 -11.94 2.36
C GLN A 32 -0.52 -12.05 3.04
N GLY A 33 -0.25 -11.25 4.08
CA GLY A 33 0.96 -11.36 4.91
C GLY A 33 2.17 -10.57 4.42
N TYR A 34 2.02 -9.77 3.37
CA TYR A 34 3.10 -8.93 2.85
C TYR A 34 3.34 -7.69 3.73
N GLN A 35 4.60 -7.28 3.79
CA GLN A 35 5.03 -5.97 4.27
C GLN A 35 5.01 -4.99 3.09
N VAL A 36 4.03 -4.09 3.06
CA VAL A 36 3.79 -3.19 1.92
C VAL A 36 4.42 -1.83 2.17
N ILE A 37 5.28 -1.38 1.25
CA ILE A 37 5.79 -0.01 1.16
C ILE A 37 5.02 0.71 0.07
N ALA A 38 4.33 1.79 0.40
CA ALA A 38 3.60 2.60 -0.58
C ALA A 38 4.52 3.66 -1.19
N TYR A 39 4.71 3.62 -2.51
CA TYR A 39 5.49 4.58 -3.26
C TYR A 39 4.57 5.52 -4.04
N LEU A 40 4.63 6.81 -3.71
CA LEU A 40 3.98 7.89 -4.45
C LEU A 40 5.03 8.56 -5.33
N ALA A 41 4.81 8.56 -6.64
CA ALA A 41 5.64 9.31 -7.58
C ALA A 41 5.00 10.67 -7.85
N ASN A 42 5.70 11.77 -7.55
CA ASN A 42 5.33 13.09 -8.01
C ASN A 42 5.94 13.31 -9.41
N ILE A 43 5.09 13.35 -10.43
CA ILE A 43 5.50 13.62 -11.82
C ILE A 43 4.85 14.91 -12.38
N GLY A 44 4.41 15.81 -11.49
CA GLY A 44 3.82 17.10 -11.85
C GLY A 44 2.28 17.15 -11.79
N GLN A 45 1.62 16.17 -11.18
CA GLN A 45 0.18 16.23 -10.92
C GLN A 45 -0.13 17.19 -9.77
N ASP A 46 -1.26 17.91 -9.90
CA ASP A 46 -1.86 18.70 -8.82
C ASP A 46 -2.67 17.79 -7.89
N GLU A 47 -1.96 17.13 -6.98
CA GLU A 47 -2.52 16.22 -5.98
C GLU A 47 -2.05 16.60 -4.57
N ASP A 48 -2.88 16.33 -3.56
CA ASP A 48 -2.50 16.47 -2.16
C ASP A 48 -1.69 15.26 -1.70
N TYR A 49 -0.38 15.29 -1.98
CA TYR A 49 0.55 14.19 -1.65
C TYR A 49 0.60 13.89 -0.15
N GLU A 50 0.41 14.88 0.72
CA GLU A 50 0.40 14.67 2.17
C GLU A 50 -0.88 13.95 2.61
N ALA A 51 -2.04 14.28 2.02
CA ALA A 51 -3.28 13.53 2.25
C ALA A 51 -3.17 12.08 1.75
N VAL A 52 -2.58 11.85 0.58
CA VAL A 52 -2.38 10.49 0.04
C VAL A 52 -1.45 9.67 0.93
N LYS A 53 -0.35 10.28 1.39
CA LYS A 53 0.59 9.65 2.33
C LYS A 53 -0.05 9.34 3.68
N ALA A 54 -0.81 10.27 4.24
CA ALA A 54 -1.56 10.04 5.49
C ALA A 54 -2.56 8.89 5.34
N LYS A 55 -3.23 8.80 4.18
CA LYS A 55 -4.13 7.70 3.85
C LYS A 55 -3.40 6.35 3.76
N ALA A 56 -2.24 6.29 3.12
CA ALA A 56 -1.43 5.07 3.04
C ALA A 56 -0.98 4.57 4.43
N ILE A 57 -0.50 5.47 5.29
CA ILE A 57 -0.08 5.17 6.66
C ILE A 57 -1.28 4.69 7.49
N LYS A 58 -2.45 5.33 7.34
CA LYS A 58 -3.69 4.90 8.00
C LYS A 58 -4.07 3.46 7.64
N PHE A 59 -3.80 3.04 6.40
CA PHE A 59 -4.01 1.67 5.97
C PHE A 59 -2.85 0.73 6.31
N GLY A 60 -1.80 1.18 6.99
CA GLY A 60 -0.73 0.32 7.51
C GLY A 60 0.45 0.12 6.57
N ALA A 61 0.62 0.98 5.56
CA ALA A 61 1.87 1.00 4.78
C ALA A 61 3.07 1.28 5.69
N LEU A 62 4.19 0.62 5.42
CA LEU A 62 5.47 0.86 6.10
C LEU A 62 6.17 2.11 5.54
N LYS A 63 6.98 2.73 6.39
CA LYS A 63 7.81 3.90 6.06
C LYS A 63 9.16 3.47 5.49
#